data_AF-A0A4P9Y271-F1
#
_entry.id   AF-A0A4P9Y271-F1
#
_cell.length_a   1.000
_cell.length_b   1.000
_cell.length_c   1.000
_cell.angle_alpha   90.00
_cell.angle_beta   90.00
_cell.angle_gamma   90.00
#
_symmetry.space_group_name_H-M   'P 1'
#
loop_
_entity.id
_entity.type
_entity.pdbx_description
1 polymer ?
#
loop_
_entity_poly.entity_id
_entity_poly.type
_entity_poly.pdbx_seq_one_letter_code
_entity_poly.pdbx_strand_id
1 'polypeptide(L)'
;MKLAMILPCETYAQAMYHWSKKLSGASSEGKEVLIKGLTPLASALRLIYRNRSSTPSDEGTRKELDQVLGVLHYSRLSFTRWMSEWMSEDVGSDLDKSTRMEASLGALGILVEFGSHCLPDLGLVWKRRFVRFLSVSTWSLALRLPHHKHLGLAKSDPQWTRLLRAYTTLASLPVIPEAGRWMIEWHLQGLRSTGEAVREGSSALLDVNLHLLLHLLVSLNEESLRSFRGPIYPEILRALASLSTRPLSSSGALVLVPQIAQRILTDRQFHPRMPDFTAVLGVVSGFQGHCPSSPPSLDPDQAHAIYLGLCRLLQDLLRRHREALLDMMPSVLGVLGPMLHPLRSPHTTTSTRQRSDLSLTIPFPLLSRSNLLISSTASEEEIGRGTERAQALSRLFEAMVSRGTAGKSEDISSSHHPSRSKGLEALGKALGKHVVYLLAEYLSIAADRIAGFDLTVRAELESGIFSLMDLVDEYQRERLLAAQTPVGKVILKRLHESYLRDHKYKGKV
;
A
#
# COMPACT_ATOMS: atom_id res chain seq x y z
N MET A 1 16.13 -0.40 46.30
CA MET A 1 15.49 0.91 45.99
C MET A 1 16.31 2.11 46.45
N LYS A 2 16.67 2.28 47.74
CA LYS A 2 17.50 3.43 48.19
C LYS A 2 18.92 3.45 47.58
N LEU A 3 19.53 2.30 47.33
CA LEU A 3 20.83 2.18 46.63
C LEU A 3 20.78 2.60 45.15
N ALA A 4 19.60 2.59 44.51
CA ALA A 4 19.46 2.97 43.11
C ALA A 4 19.49 4.48 42.88
N MET A 5 19.40 5.30 43.94
CA MET A 5 19.41 6.75 43.85
C MET A 5 20.80 7.38 44.02
N ILE A 6 21.83 6.58 44.35
CA ILE A 6 23.15 7.10 44.78
C ILE A 6 24.27 6.72 43.79
N LEU A 7 24.02 5.76 42.90
CA LEU A 7 25.06 5.28 42.00
C LEU A 7 25.23 6.20 40.77
N PRO A 8 26.46 6.62 40.44
CA PRO A 8 26.77 7.34 39.20
C PRO A 8 26.29 6.58 37.96
N CYS A 9 25.88 7.29 36.91
CA CYS A 9 25.52 6.68 35.62
C CYS A 9 26.62 5.74 35.08
N GLU A 10 27.88 6.03 35.39
CA GLU A 10 29.06 5.24 35.07
C GLU A 10 29.03 3.83 35.71
N THR A 11 28.49 3.70 36.93
CA THR A 11 28.35 2.40 37.60
C THR A 11 27.20 1.58 37.01
N TYR A 12 26.13 2.23 36.55
CA TYR A 12 25.05 1.57 35.81
C TYR A 12 25.51 1.09 34.43
N ALA A 13 26.33 1.89 33.75
CA ALA A 13 26.98 1.55 32.50
C ALA A 13 27.92 0.34 32.64
N GLN A 14 28.77 0.34 33.67
CA GLN A 14 29.65 -0.79 33.99
C GLN A 14 28.84 -2.03 34.41
N ALA A 15 27.75 -1.86 35.15
CA ALA A 15 26.85 -2.94 35.49
C ALA A 15 26.22 -3.55 34.23
N MET A 16 25.65 -2.74 33.34
CA MET A 16 25.10 -3.15 32.04
C MET A 16 26.15 -3.83 31.15
N TYR A 17 27.40 -3.34 31.15
CA TYR A 17 28.53 -3.94 30.44
C TYR A 17 28.89 -5.33 31.01
N HIS A 18 29.05 -5.45 32.33
CA HIS A 18 29.30 -6.74 32.98
C HIS A 18 28.14 -7.70 32.83
N TRP A 19 26.91 -7.19 32.79
CA TRP A 19 25.72 -7.99 32.57
C TRP A 19 25.61 -8.50 31.14
N SER A 20 25.87 -7.65 30.15
CA SER A 20 25.93 -8.04 28.72
C SER A 20 27.00 -9.11 28.49
N LYS A 21 28.18 -8.96 29.12
CA LYS A 21 29.27 -9.95 29.07
C LYS A 21 28.93 -11.26 29.79
N LYS A 22 28.13 -11.20 30.86
CA LYS A 22 27.58 -12.40 31.52
C LYS A 22 26.49 -13.06 30.68
N LEU A 23 25.62 -12.28 30.03
CA LEU A 23 24.58 -12.77 29.12
C LEU A 23 25.16 -13.54 27.92
N SER A 24 26.29 -13.09 27.37
CA SER A 24 26.98 -13.79 26.26
C SER A 24 27.63 -15.11 26.67
N GLY A 25 27.83 -15.36 27.97
CA GLY A 25 28.45 -16.59 28.50
C GLY A 25 27.55 -17.43 29.41
N ALA A 26 26.29 -17.03 29.62
CA ALA A 26 25.37 -17.69 30.54
C ALA A 26 24.61 -18.84 29.87
N SER A 27 24.30 -19.88 30.65
CA SER A 27 23.37 -20.95 30.27
C SER A 27 21.97 -20.40 29.97
N SER A 28 21.12 -21.17 29.29
CA SER A 28 19.73 -20.79 28.96
C SER A 28 18.92 -20.33 30.19
N GLU A 29 19.10 -21.00 31.32
CA GLU A 29 18.46 -20.67 32.59
C GLU A 29 19.03 -19.38 33.23
N GLY A 30 20.37 -19.20 33.16
CA GLY A 30 21.01 -17.97 33.61
C GLY A 30 20.59 -16.75 32.78
N LYS A 31 20.41 -16.95 31.47
CA LYS A 31 19.89 -15.96 30.54
C LYS A 31 18.45 -15.53 30.91
N GLU A 32 17.58 -16.45 31.32
CA GLU A 32 16.19 -16.15 31.76
C GLU A 32 16.15 -15.34 33.07
N VAL A 33 16.97 -15.69 34.05
CA VAL A 33 17.09 -14.97 35.33
C VAL A 33 17.59 -13.53 35.11
N LEU A 34 18.56 -13.36 34.21
CA LEU A 34 19.08 -12.04 33.83
C LEU A 34 17.99 -11.21 33.13
N ILE A 35 17.17 -11.80 32.27
CA ILE A 35 16.07 -11.10 31.60
C ILE A 35 14.95 -10.69 32.57
N LYS A 36 14.58 -11.55 33.53
CA LYS A 36 13.62 -11.19 34.59
C LYS A 36 14.11 -10.00 35.43
N GLY A 37 15.42 -9.76 35.48
CA GLY A 37 16.04 -8.58 36.09
C GLY A 37 15.99 -7.28 35.25
N LEU A 38 15.75 -7.35 33.93
CA LEU A 38 15.68 -6.17 33.06
C LEU A 38 14.43 -5.33 33.36
N THR A 39 13.33 -5.96 33.73
CA THR A 39 12.07 -5.29 34.06
C THR A 39 12.19 -4.35 35.28
N PRO A 40 12.77 -4.77 36.42
CA PRO A 40 13.02 -3.86 37.55
C PRO A 40 14.12 -2.83 37.24
N LEU A 41 15.11 -3.13 36.38
CA LEU A 41 16.11 -2.14 35.94
C LEU A 41 15.47 -1.03 35.09
N ALA A 42 14.63 -1.39 34.11
CA ALA A 42 13.87 -0.44 33.31
C ALA A 42 12.92 0.40 34.19
N SER A 43 12.28 -0.23 35.18
CA SER A 43 11.44 0.46 36.17
C SER A 43 12.25 1.42 37.05
N ALA A 44 13.47 1.04 37.44
CA ALA A 44 14.37 1.90 38.21
C ALA A 44 14.87 3.08 37.37
N LEU A 45 15.24 2.86 36.10
CA LEU A 45 15.62 3.93 35.16
C LEU A 45 14.47 4.91 34.93
N ARG A 46 13.23 4.42 34.79
CA ARG A 46 12.02 5.28 34.74
C ARG A 46 11.85 6.12 36.01
N LEU A 47 12.05 5.53 37.19
CA LEU A 47 11.90 6.21 38.47
C LEU A 47 12.99 7.29 38.69
N ILE A 48 14.24 6.97 38.35
CA ILE A 48 15.39 7.88 38.46
C ILE A 48 15.20 9.08 37.53
N TYR A 49 14.77 8.85 36.29
CA TYR A 49 14.55 9.92 35.32
C TYR A 49 13.35 10.80 35.69
N ARG A 50 12.23 10.20 36.13
CA ARG A 50 11.04 10.92 36.60
C ARG A 50 11.32 11.86 37.77
N ASN A 51 12.32 11.55 38.60
CA ASN A 51 12.72 12.37 39.75
C ASN A 51 13.77 13.44 39.42
N ARG A 52 14.38 13.44 38.23
CA ARG A 52 15.46 14.37 37.84
C ARG A 52 15.04 15.44 36.81
N SER A 53 13.78 15.49 36.38
CA SER A 53 13.29 16.41 35.34
C SER A 53 13.09 17.88 35.76
N SER A 54 13.64 18.33 36.88
CA SER A 54 13.72 19.76 37.21
C SER A 54 15.05 20.36 36.73
N THR A 55 15.00 20.95 35.53
CA THR A 55 15.97 21.86 34.87
C THR A 55 17.41 21.37 34.63
N PRO A 56 17.79 21.01 33.38
CA PRO A 56 19.18 20.70 33.02
C PRO A 56 19.88 21.97 32.49
N SER A 57 20.68 22.63 33.32
CA SER A 57 21.61 23.67 32.84
C SER A 57 23.08 23.30 33.04
N ASP A 58 23.36 22.14 33.62
CA ASP A 58 24.70 21.81 34.09
C ASP A 58 25.48 20.94 33.09
N GLU A 59 26.72 21.34 32.81
CA GLU A 59 27.62 20.67 31.86
C GLU A 59 27.94 19.23 32.28
N GLY A 60 27.84 18.94 33.59
CA GLY A 60 27.91 17.60 34.16
C GLY A 60 26.79 16.67 33.65
N THR A 61 25.55 17.16 33.55
CA THR A 61 24.42 16.36 33.06
C THR A 61 24.62 15.97 31.59
N ARG A 62 25.28 16.84 30.81
CA ARG A 62 25.61 16.58 29.41
C ARG A 62 26.69 15.51 29.25
N LYS A 63 27.73 15.53 30.09
CA LYS A 63 28.76 14.48 30.13
C LYS A 63 28.22 13.14 30.60
N GLU A 64 27.36 13.12 31.61
CA GLU A 64 26.67 11.90 32.06
C GLU A 64 25.76 11.34 30.98
N LEU A 65 25.03 12.21 30.26
CA LEU A 65 24.20 11.80 29.13
C LEU A 65 25.06 11.24 27.98
N ASP A 66 26.18 11.88 27.63
CA ASP A 66 27.12 11.36 26.62
C ASP A 66 27.76 10.02 27.05
N GLN A 67 28.01 9.79 28.33
CA GLN A 67 28.45 8.48 28.84
C GLN A 67 27.34 7.42 28.74
N VAL A 68 26.11 7.73 29.16
CA VAL A 68 24.94 6.84 29.00
C VAL A 68 24.67 6.54 27.54
N LEU A 69 24.84 7.53 26.65
CA LEU A 69 24.67 7.36 25.21
C LEU A 69 25.83 6.61 24.54
N GLY A 70 27.06 6.80 25.02
CA GLY A 70 28.21 6.00 24.63
C GLY A 70 28.00 4.52 24.97
N VAL A 71 27.41 4.27 26.13
CA VAL A 71 26.98 2.94 26.58
C VAL A 71 25.80 2.43 25.76
N LEU A 72 24.85 3.30 25.36
CA LEU A 72 23.77 2.93 24.44
C LEU A 72 24.27 2.65 23.01
N HIS A 73 25.35 3.30 22.57
CA HIS A 73 25.97 3.07 21.26
C HIS A 73 26.80 1.78 21.26
N TYR A 74 27.53 1.52 22.34
CA TYR A 74 28.18 0.23 22.54
C TYR A 74 27.13 -0.87 22.69
N SER A 75 26.08 -0.63 23.47
CA SER A 75 24.94 -1.52 23.59
C SER A 75 24.11 -1.58 22.32
N ARG A 76 24.24 -0.67 21.35
CA ARG A 76 23.65 -0.86 20.02
C ARG A 76 24.35 -2.01 19.33
N LEU A 77 25.69 -1.99 19.26
CA LEU A 77 26.47 -3.09 18.70
C LEU A 77 26.23 -4.37 19.51
N SER A 78 26.23 -4.28 20.84
CA SER A 78 25.96 -5.42 21.72
C SER A 78 24.51 -5.88 21.68
N PHE A 79 23.50 -5.04 21.44
CA PHE A 79 22.09 -5.40 21.38
C PHE A 79 21.72 -5.93 20.00
N THR A 80 22.25 -5.36 18.91
CA THR A 80 22.10 -5.96 17.58
C THR A 80 22.83 -7.30 17.51
N ARG A 81 24.03 -7.38 18.10
CA ARG A 81 24.79 -8.62 18.20
C ARG A 81 24.10 -9.61 19.14
N TRP A 82 23.62 -9.19 20.31
CA TRP A 82 22.87 -10.01 21.25
C TRP A 82 21.54 -10.47 20.65
N MET A 83 20.74 -9.62 20.02
CA MET A 83 19.52 -10.04 19.31
C MET A 83 19.83 -10.94 18.10
N SER A 84 20.99 -10.76 17.46
CA SER A 84 21.45 -11.66 16.41
C SER A 84 21.79 -13.04 17.00
N GLU A 85 22.66 -13.08 18.01
CA GLU A 85 23.17 -14.29 18.70
C GLU A 85 22.05 -15.04 19.45
N TRP A 86 21.21 -14.34 20.23
CA TRP A 86 20.05 -14.86 20.99
C TRP A 86 19.02 -15.60 20.14
N MET A 87 18.91 -15.20 18.87
CA MET A 87 17.91 -15.70 17.94
C MET A 87 18.51 -16.55 16.81
N SER A 88 19.83 -16.53 16.60
CA SER A 88 20.56 -17.43 15.69
C SER A 88 21.02 -18.72 16.38
N GLU A 89 21.07 -18.71 17.71
CA GLU A 89 21.29 -19.90 18.52
C GLU A 89 20.15 -20.90 18.28
N ASP A 90 20.43 -21.93 17.47
CA ASP A 90 19.61 -23.15 17.25
C ASP A 90 19.65 -24.05 18.50
N VAL A 91 19.51 -23.40 19.65
CA VAL A 91 19.64 -24.03 20.96
C VAL A 91 18.37 -24.84 21.16
N GLY A 92 18.54 -26.16 21.18
CA GLY A 92 17.55 -27.16 21.59
C GLY A 92 17.11 -27.04 23.06
N SER A 93 16.91 -25.81 23.54
CA SER A 93 16.30 -25.49 24.83
C SER A 93 14.81 -25.27 24.63
N ASP A 94 14.01 -25.83 25.53
CA ASP A 94 12.54 -25.81 25.61
C ASP A 94 11.86 -24.43 25.66
N LEU A 95 12.59 -23.31 25.48
CA LEU A 95 11.96 -22.00 25.38
C LEU A 95 11.33 -21.82 24.00
N ASP A 96 10.00 -21.79 23.98
CA ASP A 96 9.22 -21.54 22.77
C ASP A 96 9.67 -20.24 22.07
N LYS A 97 9.79 -20.30 20.74
CA LYS A 97 10.15 -19.17 19.87
C LYS A 97 9.21 -17.98 20.10
N SER A 98 7.95 -18.26 20.46
CA SER A 98 6.96 -17.26 20.85
C SER A 98 7.42 -16.40 22.03
N THR A 99 7.90 -17.02 23.11
CA THR A 99 8.35 -16.32 24.32
C THR A 99 9.56 -15.41 24.06
N ARG A 100 10.51 -15.84 23.22
CA ARG A 100 11.66 -15.00 22.82
C ARG A 100 11.22 -13.78 22.00
N MET A 101 10.25 -13.96 21.10
CA MET A 101 9.67 -12.86 20.33
C MET A 101 8.92 -11.87 21.23
N GLU A 102 8.13 -12.36 22.18
CA GLU A 102 7.41 -11.51 23.14
C GLU A 102 8.37 -10.67 24.00
N ALA A 103 9.45 -11.27 24.51
CA ALA A 103 10.46 -10.55 25.28
C ALA A 103 11.13 -9.45 24.44
N SER A 104 11.40 -9.72 23.16
CA SER A 104 12.03 -8.77 22.25
C SER A 104 11.11 -7.60 21.89
N LEU A 105 9.82 -7.87 21.68
CA LEU A 105 8.80 -6.83 21.49
C LEU A 105 8.60 -5.99 22.76
N GLY A 106 8.66 -6.62 23.94
CA GLY A 106 8.63 -5.92 25.22
C GLY A 106 9.81 -4.97 25.39
N ALA A 107 11.03 -5.44 25.08
CA ALA A 107 12.24 -4.61 25.10
C ALA A 107 12.15 -3.43 24.11
N LEU A 108 11.64 -3.67 22.89
CA LEU A 108 11.40 -2.61 21.92
C LEU A 108 10.42 -1.56 22.47
N GLY A 109 9.31 -1.99 23.08
CA GLY A 109 8.33 -1.09 23.71
C GLY A 109 8.96 -0.22 24.79
N ILE A 110 9.79 -0.81 25.66
CA ILE A 110 10.52 -0.07 26.70
C ILE A 110 11.48 0.94 26.08
N LEU A 111 12.21 0.58 25.02
CA LEU A 111 13.13 1.49 24.35
C LEU A 111 12.40 2.66 23.67
N VAL A 112 11.23 2.41 23.05
CA VAL A 112 10.40 3.46 22.45
C VAL A 112 9.89 4.42 23.53
N GLU A 113 9.42 3.90 24.67
CA GLU A 113 8.96 4.72 25.80
C GLU A 113 10.11 5.50 26.47
N PHE A 114 11.28 4.88 26.61
CA PHE A 114 12.48 5.59 27.07
C PHE A 114 12.87 6.71 26.10
N GLY A 115 12.86 6.41 24.80
CA GLY A 115 13.11 7.36 23.74
C GLY A 115 12.17 8.55 23.81
N SER A 116 10.86 8.34 23.95
CA SER A 116 9.89 9.43 23.99
C SER A 116 10.14 10.43 25.12
N HIS A 117 10.63 9.95 26.27
CA HIS A 117 10.96 10.79 27.42
C HIS A 117 12.32 11.49 27.31
N CYS A 118 13.35 10.81 26.79
CA CYS A 118 14.71 11.35 26.78
C CYS A 118 15.08 12.09 25.48
N LEU A 119 14.37 11.81 24.37
CA LEU A 119 14.64 12.45 23.09
C LEU A 119 14.59 13.98 23.12
N PRO A 120 13.70 14.68 23.87
CA PRO A 120 13.62 16.14 23.81
C PRO A 120 14.97 16.82 24.03
N ASP A 121 15.73 16.30 25.00
CA ASP A 121 16.99 16.85 25.49
C ASP A 121 18.22 16.42 24.66
N LEU A 122 18.04 15.46 23.75
CA LEU A 122 19.14 14.94 22.92
C LEU A 122 19.46 15.85 21.72
N GLY A 123 20.75 15.96 21.40
CA GLY A 123 21.20 16.60 20.15
C GLY A 123 20.72 15.85 18.90
N LEU A 124 20.53 16.57 17.79
CA LEU A 124 19.96 16.03 16.53
C LEU A 124 20.70 14.78 16.01
N VAL A 125 22.02 14.72 16.14
CA VAL A 125 22.84 13.58 15.73
C VAL A 125 22.46 12.31 16.51
N TRP A 126 22.22 12.46 17.82
CA TRP A 126 21.82 11.34 18.68
C TRP A 126 20.38 10.93 18.43
N LYS A 127 19.47 11.90 18.23
CA LYS A 127 18.09 11.65 17.76
C LYS A 127 18.10 10.78 16.50
N ARG A 128 18.92 11.13 15.50
CA ARG A 128 19.11 10.36 14.25
C ARG A 128 19.62 8.94 14.50
N ARG A 129 20.68 8.79 15.31
CA ARG A 129 21.27 7.48 15.61
C ARG A 129 20.28 6.58 16.34
N PHE A 130 19.51 7.14 17.25
CA PHE A 130 18.51 6.43 18.04
C PHE A 130 17.32 5.97 17.18
N VAL A 131 16.77 6.84 16.33
CA VAL A 131 15.71 6.44 15.38
C VAL A 131 16.21 5.35 14.44
N ARG A 132 17.41 5.50 13.86
CA ARG A 132 18.00 4.45 13.01
C ARG A 132 18.16 3.12 13.76
N PHE A 133 18.61 3.17 15.01
CA PHE A 133 18.73 1.97 15.84
C PHE A 133 17.38 1.29 16.00
N LEU A 134 16.34 2.04 16.39
CA LEU A 134 15.01 1.48 16.56
C LEU A 134 14.37 1.01 15.25
N SER A 135 14.59 1.70 14.13
CA SER A 135 14.16 1.23 12.81
C SER A 135 14.82 -0.11 12.45
N VAL A 136 16.13 -0.24 12.66
CA VAL A 136 16.86 -1.50 12.39
C VAL A 136 16.39 -2.63 13.33
N SER A 137 16.21 -2.35 14.62
CA SER A 137 15.73 -3.34 15.58
C SER A 137 14.29 -3.79 15.28
N THR A 138 13.40 -2.85 14.94
CA THR A 138 12.02 -3.15 14.55
C THR A 138 11.98 -3.95 13.26
N TRP A 139 12.83 -3.60 12.29
CA TRP A 139 12.95 -4.31 11.03
C TRP A 139 13.48 -5.74 11.22
N SER A 140 14.49 -5.93 12.06
CA SER A 140 15.01 -7.25 12.42
C SER A 140 13.95 -8.12 13.11
N LEU A 141 13.08 -7.52 13.93
CA LEU A 141 11.96 -8.21 14.55
C LEU A 141 10.88 -8.58 13.53
N ALA A 142 10.52 -7.64 12.65
CA ALA A 142 9.49 -7.86 11.63
C ALA A 142 9.88 -8.97 10.64
N LEU A 143 11.16 -9.08 10.29
CA LEU A 143 11.70 -10.17 9.46
C LEU A 143 11.59 -11.57 10.10
N ARG A 144 11.44 -11.64 11.42
CA ARG A 144 11.41 -12.90 12.19
C ARG A 144 10.01 -13.26 12.65
N LEU A 145 9.02 -12.39 12.49
CA LEU A 145 7.63 -12.72 12.76
C LEU A 145 7.18 -13.83 11.80
N PRO A 146 6.44 -14.85 12.29
CA PRO A 146 5.96 -15.92 11.44
C PRO A 146 5.18 -15.32 10.26
N HIS A 147 5.60 -15.67 9.05
CA HIS A 147 4.89 -15.30 7.84
C HIS A 147 3.60 -16.11 7.78
N HIS A 148 2.55 -15.62 8.44
CA HIS A 148 1.22 -16.18 8.30
C HIS A 148 0.82 -16.07 6.83
N LYS A 149 0.53 -17.23 6.22
CA LYS A 149 0.22 -17.37 4.78
C LYS A 149 -0.99 -16.55 4.31
N HIS A 150 -1.74 -15.93 5.22
CA HIS A 150 -2.89 -15.11 4.91
C HIS A 150 -2.76 -13.73 5.58
N LEU A 151 -2.60 -12.68 4.76
CA LEU A 151 -2.53 -11.28 5.19
C LEU A 151 -3.74 -10.82 6.03
N GLY A 152 -4.90 -11.46 5.88
CA GLY A 152 -6.07 -11.19 6.72
C GLY A 152 -5.83 -11.53 8.20
N LEU A 153 -4.99 -12.54 8.47
CA LEU A 153 -4.69 -12.99 9.84
C LEU A 153 -3.63 -12.14 10.55
N ALA A 154 -2.85 -11.34 9.82
CA ALA A 154 -1.85 -10.46 10.44
C ALA A 154 -2.49 -9.37 11.33
N LYS A 155 -3.73 -8.95 11.03
CA LYS A 155 -4.50 -8.03 11.90
C LYS A 155 -4.95 -8.70 13.21
N SER A 156 -5.16 -10.01 13.21
CA SER A 156 -5.51 -10.77 14.42
C SER A 156 -4.29 -11.23 15.22
N ASP A 157 -3.09 -11.13 14.66
CA ASP A 157 -1.87 -11.51 15.38
C ASP A 157 -1.47 -10.40 16.39
N PRO A 158 -1.46 -10.71 17.70
CA PRO A 158 -1.08 -9.75 18.73
C PRO A 158 0.37 -9.27 18.59
N GLN A 159 1.27 -10.09 18.04
CA GLN A 159 2.69 -9.73 17.86
C GLN A 159 2.85 -8.65 16.79
N TRP A 160 2.19 -8.82 15.64
CA TRP A 160 2.11 -7.79 14.59
C TRP A 160 1.49 -6.51 15.10
N THR A 161 0.39 -6.60 15.86
CA THR A 161 -0.28 -5.42 16.44
C THR A 161 0.65 -4.65 17.39
N ARG A 162 1.41 -5.35 18.24
CA ARG A 162 2.40 -4.73 19.14
C ARG A 162 3.54 -4.07 18.35
N LEU A 163 4.05 -4.72 17.30
CA LEU A 163 5.10 -4.16 16.44
C LEU A 163 4.61 -2.90 15.73
N LEU A 164 3.44 -2.94 15.11
CA LEU A 164 2.82 -1.79 14.45
C LEU A 164 2.54 -0.64 15.43
N ARG A 165 2.12 -0.95 16.66
CA ARG A 165 1.93 0.07 17.71
C ARG A 165 3.26 0.71 18.11
N ALA A 166 4.30 -0.09 18.35
CA ALA A 166 5.63 0.44 18.65
C ALA A 166 6.14 1.34 17.51
N TYR A 167 5.88 0.93 16.26
CA TYR A 167 6.22 1.69 15.07
C TYR A 167 5.47 3.02 14.97
N THR A 168 4.15 3.02 15.21
CA THR A 168 3.35 4.24 15.26
C THR A 168 3.83 5.17 16.35
N THR A 169 4.04 4.67 17.56
CA THR A 169 4.50 5.48 18.68
C THR A 169 5.83 6.14 18.36
N LEU A 170 6.74 5.42 17.70
CA LEU A 170 8.02 5.97 17.28
C LEU A 170 7.87 7.05 16.18
N ALA A 171 6.99 6.79 15.23
CA ALA A 171 6.73 7.70 14.11
C ALA A 171 6.00 8.98 14.54
N SER A 172 5.19 8.91 15.61
CA SER A 172 4.40 10.02 16.13
C SER A 172 5.09 10.81 17.24
N LEU A 173 6.34 10.50 17.60
CA LEU A 173 7.07 11.25 18.62
C LEU A 173 7.21 12.72 18.19
N PRO A 174 6.57 13.68 18.92
CA PRO A 174 6.54 15.09 18.54
C PRO A 174 7.94 15.72 18.51
N VAL A 175 8.87 15.06 19.21
CA VAL A 175 10.25 15.48 19.42
C VAL A 175 11.10 15.43 18.16
N ILE A 176 10.69 14.64 17.16
CA ILE A 176 11.42 14.50 15.90
C ILE A 176 10.40 14.53 14.76
N PRO A 177 10.03 15.72 14.26
CA PRO A 177 9.22 15.86 13.04
C PRO A 177 9.83 15.09 11.86
N GLU A 178 11.16 14.91 11.86
CA GLU A 178 11.91 14.16 10.85
C GLU A 178 11.92 12.62 11.04
N ALA A 179 11.48 12.07 12.19
CA ALA A 179 11.57 10.63 12.43
C ALA A 179 10.70 9.83 11.46
N GLY A 180 9.43 10.25 11.27
CA GLY A 180 8.54 9.65 10.28
C GLY A 180 9.13 9.70 8.87
N ARG A 181 9.76 10.83 8.51
CA ARG A 181 10.48 10.97 7.24
C ARG A 181 11.62 9.97 7.10
N TRP A 182 12.52 9.85 8.09
CA TRP A 182 13.64 8.92 8.01
C TRP A 182 13.20 7.46 7.95
N MET A 183 12.10 7.13 8.64
CA MET A 183 11.51 5.78 8.59
C MET A 183 10.96 5.47 7.20
N ILE A 184 10.28 6.44 6.57
CA ILE A 184 9.82 6.29 5.19
C ILE A 184 11.01 6.18 4.23
N GLU A 185 12.03 7.04 4.35
CA GLU A 185 13.26 6.97 3.54
C GLU A 185 13.97 5.62 3.70
N TRP A 186 14.04 5.10 4.93
CA TRP A 186 14.60 3.77 5.21
C TRP A 186 13.82 2.66 4.50
N HIS A 187 12.48 2.66 4.60
CA HIS A 187 11.67 1.69 3.89
C HIS A 187 11.75 1.85 2.38
N LEU A 188 11.85 3.08 1.86
CA LEU A 188 12.05 3.33 0.44
C LEU A 188 13.38 2.79 -0.06
N GLN A 189 14.46 2.99 0.71
CA GLN A 189 15.75 2.39 0.42
C GLN A 189 15.65 0.86 0.44
N GLY A 190 14.92 0.31 1.42
CA GLY A 190 14.59 -1.10 1.49
C GLY A 190 13.82 -1.59 0.26
N LEU A 191 12.80 -0.89 -0.20
CA LEU A 191 12.03 -1.25 -1.40
C LEU A 191 12.89 -1.22 -2.67
N ARG A 192 13.84 -0.28 -2.77
CA ARG A 192 14.77 -0.21 -3.90
C ARG A 192 15.75 -1.38 -3.88
N SER A 193 16.35 -1.66 -2.72
CA SER A 193 17.33 -2.76 -2.57
C SER A 193 16.68 -4.13 -2.66
N THR A 194 15.52 -4.34 -2.03
CA THR A 194 14.76 -5.58 -2.19
C THR A 194 14.30 -5.76 -3.62
N GLY A 195 13.95 -4.68 -4.30
CA GLY A 195 13.62 -4.74 -5.70
C GLY A 195 14.71 -5.45 -6.53
N GLU A 196 15.98 -5.19 -6.24
CA GLU A 196 17.11 -5.86 -6.90
C GLU A 196 17.27 -7.31 -6.41
N ALA A 197 17.05 -7.55 -5.11
CA ALA A 197 17.20 -8.85 -4.46
C ALA A 197 15.98 -9.81 -4.59
N VAL A 198 14.82 -9.37 -5.10
CA VAL A 198 13.59 -10.20 -5.22
C VAL A 198 13.82 -11.43 -6.12
N ARG A 199 14.87 -11.44 -6.95
CA ARG A 199 15.31 -12.64 -7.67
C ARG A 199 15.71 -13.81 -6.75
N GLU A 200 16.03 -13.57 -5.48
CA GLU A 200 16.63 -14.54 -4.57
C GLU A 200 15.71 -14.99 -3.41
N GLY A 201 14.39 -14.82 -3.54
CA GLY A 201 13.42 -15.33 -2.54
C GLY A 201 13.11 -14.40 -1.37
N SER A 202 13.47 -13.11 -1.46
CA SER A 202 13.20 -12.09 -0.43
C SER A 202 11.76 -11.53 -0.43
N SER A 203 10.76 -12.31 -0.83
CA SER A 203 9.37 -11.83 -0.98
C SER A 203 8.76 -11.33 0.32
N ALA A 204 9.05 -11.99 1.44
CA ALA A 204 8.49 -11.62 2.73
C ALA A 204 9.04 -10.29 3.27
N LEU A 205 10.30 -9.98 2.96
CA LEU A 205 10.90 -8.70 3.31
C LEU A 205 10.23 -7.54 2.55
N LEU A 206 9.83 -7.77 1.30
CA LEU A 206 9.08 -6.79 0.52
C LEU A 206 7.73 -6.51 1.17
N ASP A 207 7.00 -7.53 1.59
CA ASP A 207 5.71 -7.37 2.27
C ASP A 207 5.84 -6.58 3.57
N VAL A 208 6.83 -6.91 4.39
CA VAL A 208 7.09 -6.21 5.65
C VAL A 208 7.30 -4.72 5.39
N ASN A 209 8.13 -4.37 4.40
CA ASN A 209 8.39 -2.98 4.05
C ASN A 209 7.13 -2.26 3.54
N LEU A 210 6.31 -2.91 2.70
CA LEU A 210 5.07 -2.32 2.19
C LEU A 210 4.02 -2.13 3.30
N HIS A 211 3.88 -3.10 4.21
CA HIS A 211 2.96 -2.97 5.35
C HIS A 211 3.36 -1.82 6.28
N LEU A 212 4.65 -1.76 6.65
CA LEU A 212 5.15 -0.70 7.51
C LEU A 212 5.02 0.67 6.83
N LEU A 213 5.25 0.75 5.52
CA LEU A 213 5.05 1.97 4.75
C LEU A 213 3.58 2.41 4.72
N LEU A 214 2.65 1.49 4.43
CA LEU A 214 1.21 1.78 4.46
C LEU A 214 0.78 2.24 5.85
N HIS A 215 1.21 1.53 6.88
CA HIS A 215 0.90 1.82 8.27
C HIS A 215 1.41 3.21 8.69
N LEU A 216 2.61 3.60 8.27
CA LEU A 216 3.13 4.94 8.48
C LEU A 216 2.28 6.01 7.79
N LEU A 217 1.89 5.79 6.53
CA LEU A 217 1.06 6.74 5.77
C LEU A 217 -0.36 6.90 6.34
N VAL A 218 -0.86 5.88 7.04
CA VAL A 218 -2.16 5.93 7.74
C VAL A 218 -2.03 6.55 9.13
N SER A 219 -0.96 6.20 9.87
CA SER A 219 -0.82 6.53 11.29
C SER A 219 -0.20 7.91 11.56
N LEU A 220 0.60 8.43 10.64
CA LEU A 220 1.23 9.74 10.81
C LEU A 220 0.18 10.84 10.77
N ASN A 221 0.26 11.78 11.71
CA ASN A 221 -0.64 12.94 11.73
C ASN A 221 -0.43 13.80 10.48
N GLU A 222 -1.47 14.56 10.10
CA GLU A 222 -1.39 15.41 8.90
C GLU A 222 -0.25 16.44 8.98
N GLU A 223 0.03 16.94 10.18
CA GLU A 223 1.10 17.92 10.42
C GLU A 223 2.50 17.36 10.17
N SER A 224 2.80 16.13 10.60
CA SER A 224 4.09 15.51 10.29
C SER A 224 4.20 15.31 8.79
N LEU A 225 3.17 14.72 8.16
CA LEU A 225 3.16 14.46 6.72
C LEU A 225 3.35 15.76 5.91
N ARG A 226 2.73 16.89 6.31
CA ARG A 226 2.82 18.20 5.62
C ARG A 226 4.25 18.57 5.25
N SER A 227 5.19 18.38 6.17
CA SER A 227 6.58 18.83 5.99
C SER A 227 7.36 18.05 4.93
N PHE A 228 6.93 16.83 4.55
CA PHE A 228 7.69 15.95 3.66
C PHE A 228 6.89 15.29 2.53
N ARG A 229 5.58 15.54 2.41
CA ARG A 229 4.74 15.08 1.29
C ARG A 229 5.38 15.32 -0.08
N GLY A 230 5.88 16.55 -0.29
CA GLY A 230 6.41 17.03 -1.58
C GLY A 230 7.49 16.13 -2.19
N PRO A 231 8.63 15.91 -1.52
CA PRO A 231 9.70 15.06 -2.06
C PRO A 231 9.42 13.56 -1.95
N ILE A 232 8.73 13.11 -0.90
CA ILE A 232 8.64 11.68 -0.58
C ILE A 232 7.59 10.96 -1.40
N TYR A 233 6.41 11.55 -1.62
CA TYR A 233 5.33 10.86 -2.33
C TYR A 233 5.69 10.48 -3.78
N PRO A 234 6.31 11.37 -4.57
CA PRO A 234 6.85 11.01 -5.88
C PRO A 234 7.83 9.83 -5.85
N GLU A 235 8.68 9.76 -4.82
CA GLU A 235 9.64 8.66 -4.68
C GLU A 235 8.97 7.34 -4.32
N ILE A 236 7.95 7.36 -3.45
CA ILE A 236 7.14 6.18 -3.14
C ILE A 236 6.45 5.70 -4.41
N LEU A 237 5.75 6.59 -5.14
CA LEU A 237 5.04 6.20 -6.36
C LEU A 237 5.97 5.60 -7.42
N ARG A 238 7.16 6.17 -7.62
CA ARG A 238 8.18 5.62 -8.52
C ARG A 238 8.68 4.24 -8.07
N ALA A 239 8.92 4.06 -6.77
CA ALA A 239 9.31 2.77 -6.22
C ALA A 239 8.19 1.73 -6.44
N LEU A 240 6.93 2.08 -6.14
CA LEU A 240 5.77 1.20 -6.36
C LEU A 240 5.60 0.83 -7.83
N ALA A 241 5.76 1.78 -8.75
CA ALA A 241 5.71 1.52 -10.19
C ALA A 241 6.82 0.58 -10.65
N SER A 242 8.04 0.74 -10.12
CA SER A 242 9.13 -0.19 -10.42
C SER A 242 8.90 -1.60 -9.88
N LEU A 243 8.20 -1.71 -8.74
CA LEU A 243 7.84 -2.99 -8.14
C LEU A 243 6.70 -3.69 -8.88
N SER A 244 5.70 -2.94 -9.37
CA SER A 244 4.59 -3.50 -10.14
C SER A 244 5.03 -4.04 -11.49
N THR A 245 6.10 -3.50 -12.08
CA THR A 245 6.70 -4.02 -13.31
C THR A 245 7.53 -5.30 -13.09
N ARG A 246 7.59 -5.83 -11.88
CA ARG A 246 8.32 -7.06 -11.56
C ARG A 246 7.33 -8.14 -11.19
N PRO A 247 7.64 -9.42 -11.46
CA PRO A 247 6.80 -10.53 -10.99
C PRO A 247 6.85 -10.57 -9.47
N LEU A 248 5.82 -10.02 -8.83
CA LEU A 248 5.67 -10.03 -7.38
C LEU A 248 5.24 -11.44 -6.95
N SER A 249 6.13 -12.18 -6.30
CA SER A 249 5.80 -13.51 -5.78
C SER A 249 4.90 -13.45 -4.54
N SER A 250 4.85 -12.31 -3.85
CA SER A 250 3.96 -12.16 -2.70
C SER A 250 2.59 -11.61 -3.08
N SER A 251 1.56 -12.34 -2.68
CA SER A 251 0.18 -11.90 -2.75
C SER A 251 -0.11 -10.68 -1.86
N GLY A 252 0.67 -10.48 -0.80
CA GLY A 252 0.52 -9.33 0.08
C GLY A 252 0.92 -8.03 -0.57
N ALA A 253 2.11 -7.99 -1.15
CA ALA A 253 2.60 -6.87 -1.92
C ALA A 253 1.60 -6.43 -3.01
N LEU A 254 0.99 -7.41 -3.71
CA LEU A 254 0.01 -7.15 -4.76
C LEU A 254 -1.22 -6.38 -4.26
N VAL A 255 -1.69 -6.64 -3.03
CA VAL A 255 -2.82 -5.91 -2.41
C VAL A 255 -2.39 -4.54 -1.90
N LEU A 256 -1.19 -4.43 -1.30
CA LEU A 256 -0.75 -3.21 -0.62
C LEU A 256 -0.32 -2.10 -1.59
N VAL A 257 0.31 -2.46 -2.71
CA VAL A 257 0.79 -1.48 -3.71
C VAL A 257 -0.32 -0.52 -4.17
N PRO A 258 -1.49 -0.97 -4.64
CA PRO A 258 -2.57 -0.05 -5.04
C PRO A 258 -3.15 0.73 -3.86
N GLN A 259 -3.20 0.15 -2.65
CA GLN A 259 -3.67 0.84 -1.45
C GLN A 259 -2.75 1.99 -1.04
N ILE A 260 -1.43 1.79 -1.09
CA ILE A 260 -0.44 2.84 -0.79
C ILE A 260 -0.54 3.96 -1.83
N ALA A 261 -0.59 3.61 -3.12
CA ALA A 261 -0.76 4.60 -4.19
C ALA A 261 -2.06 5.40 -4.03
N GLN A 262 -3.16 4.73 -3.67
CA GLN A 262 -4.44 5.37 -3.43
C GLN A 262 -4.38 6.30 -2.22
N ARG A 263 -3.74 5.88 -1.13
CA ARG A 263 -3.55 6.72 0.07
C ARG A 263 -2.78 8.00 -0.25
N ILE A 264 -1.76 7.91 -1.11
CA ILE A 264 -0.98 9.07 -1.56
C ILE A 264 -1.83 10.04 -2.39
N LEU A 265 -2.63 9.53 -3.35
CA LEU A 265 -3.47 10.38 -4.21
C LEU A 265 -4.71 10.94 -3.51
N THR A 266 -5.18 10.28 -2.46
CA THR A 266 -6.30 10.77 -1.66
C THR A 266 -5.90 11.90 -0.71
N ASP A 267 -4.60 12.17 -0.55
CA ASP A 267 -4.10 13.33 0.17
C ASP A 267 -4.36 14.61 -0.62
N ARG A 268 -5.19 15.51 -0.06
CA ARG A 268 -5.57 16.78 -0.69
C ARG A 268 -4.41 17.75 -0.88
N GLN A 269 -3.33 17.59 -0.11
CA GLN A 269 -2.19 18.49 -0.20
C GLN A 269 -1.12 18.00 -1.17
N PHE A 270 -1.23 16.76 -1.64
CA PHE A 270 -0.35 16.24 -2.65
C PHE A 270 -0.76 16.78 -4.02
N HIS A 271 0.18 17.43 -4.69
CA HIS A 271 0.01 17.98 -6.04
C HIS A 271 0.88 17.17 -7.01
N PRO A 272 0.38 16.03 -7.52
CA PRO A 272 1.14 15.17 -8.41
C PRO A 272 1.56 15.92 -9.68
N ARG A 273 2.80 15.68 -10.11
CA ARG A 273 3.35 16.14 -11.39
C ARG A 273 3.15 15.08 -12.45
N MET A 274 3.42 15.42 -13.71
CA MET A 274 3.29 14.49 -14.84
C MET A 274 3.99 13.13 -14.61
N PRO A 275 5.25 13.06 -14.13
CA PRO A 275 5.91 11.79 -13.86
C PRO A 275 5.24 10.96 -12.76
N ASP A 276 4.54 11.60 -11.81
CA ASP A 276 3.86 10.91 -10.72
C ASP A 276 2.61 10.20 -11.25
N PHE A 277 1.88 10.81 -12.19
CA PHE A 277 0.79 10.15 -12.88
C PHE A 277 1.27 8.98 -13.73
N THR A 278 2.38 9.13 -14.44
CA THR A 278 3.00 8.02 -15.18
C THR A 278 3.38 6.88 -14.23
N ALA A 279 3.90 7.19 -13.04
CA ALA A 279 4.19 6.17 -12.03
C ALA A 279 2.91 5.47 -11.53
N VAL A 280 1.83 6.21 -11.25
CA VAL A 280 0.53 5.62 -10.86
C VAL A 280 -0.02 4.73 -11.97
N LEU A 281 0.01 5.17 -13.22
CA LEU A 281 -0.42 4.34 -14.36
C LEU A 281 0.49 3.13 -14.53
N GLY A 282 1.80 3.27 -14.32
CA GLY A 282 2.76 2.16 -14.28
C GLY A 282 2.48 1.17 -13.16
N VAL A 283 1.98 1.62 -12.01
CA VAL A 283 1.46 0.73 -10.97
C VAL A 283 0.36 -0.16 -11.55
N VAL A 284 -0.68 0.43 -12.16
CA VAL A 284 -1.80 -0.35 -12.71
C VAL A 284 -1.38 -1.23 -13.89
N SER A 285 -0.59 -0.70 -14.83
CA SER A 285 -0.05 -1.47 -15.96
C SER A 285 0.85 -2.62 -15.53
N GLY A 286 1.54 -2.50 -14.40
CA GLY A 286 2.35 -3.59 -13.84
C GLY A 286 1.52 -4.85 -13.55
N PHE A 287 0.29 -4.68 -13.07
CA PHE A 287 -0.67 -5.78 -12.84
C PHE A 287 -1.23 -6.39 -14.15
N GLN A 288 -1.04 -5.72 -15.29
CA GLN A 288 -1.44 -6.20 -16.62
C GLN A 288 -0.32 -7.02 -17.27
N GLY A 289 0.90 -6.48 -17.28
CA GLY A 289 1.97 -6.96 -18.16
C GLY A 289 2.71 -8.23 -17.71
N HIS A 290 2.64 -8.62 -16.44
CA HIS A 290 3.53 -9.65 -15.90
C HIS A 290 2.78 -10.93 -15.52
N CYS A 291 2.75 -11.88 -16.46
CA CYS A 291 2.62 -13.29 -16.11
C CYS A 291 4.05 -13.85 -16.01
N PRO A 292 4.63 -14.08 -14.81
CA PRO A 292 5.69 -15.07 -14.75
C PRO A 292 5.12 -16.40 -15.28
N SER A 293 5.95 -17.22 -15.92
CA SER A 293 5.56 -18.53 -16.48
C SER A 293 4.77 -19.41 -15.50
N SER A 294 4.94 -19.17 -14.20
CA SER A 294 4.06 -19.61 -13.13
C SER A 294 3.61 -18.41 -12.27
N PRO A 295 2.41 -17.83 -12.49
CA PRO A 295 1.87 -16.78 -11.63
C PRO A 295 1.63 -17.34 -10.23
N PRO A 296 1.87 -16.54 -9.17
CA PRO A 296 1.49 -16.93 -7.83
C PRO A 296 -0.01 -17.24 -7.82
N SER A 297 -0.39 -18.34 -7.18
CA SER A 297 -1.80 -18.66 -6.94
C SER A 297 -2.38 -17.59 -6.02
N LEU A 298 -3.06 -16.60 -6.60
CA LEU A 298 -3.81 -15.62 -5.84
C LEU A 298 -5.11 -16.24 -5.36
N ASP A 299 -5.39 -16.03 -4.09
CA ASP A 299 -6.69 -16.32 -3.51
C ASP A 299 -7.77 -15.44 -4.20
N PRO A 300 -8.97 -15.95 -4.52
CA PRO A 300 -10.00 -15.20 -5.22
C PRO A 300 -10.38 -13.88 -4.52
N ASP A 301 -10.35 -13.84 -3.18
CA ASP A 301 -10.62 -12.62 -2.41
C ASP A 301 -9.52 -11.58 -2.56
N GLN A 302 -8.25 -12.01 -2.59
CA GLN A 302 -7.14 -11.12 -2.85
C GLN A 302 -7.21 -10.54 -4.28
N ALA A 303 -7.50 -11.37 -5.27
CA ALA A 303 -7.67 -10.92 -6.64
C ALA A 303 -8.84 -9.94 -6.78
N HIS A 304 -9.95 -10.20 -6.07
CA HIS A 304 -11.08 -9.29 -5.96
C HIS A 304 -10.68 -7.94 -5.34
N ALA A 305 -10.00 -7.97 -4.19
CA ALA A 305 -9.54 -6.77 -3.49
C ALA A 305 -8.56 -5.94 -4.32
N ILE A 306 -7.65 -6.58 -5.06
CA ILE A 306 -6.73 -5.91 -5.99
C ILE A 306 -7.52 -5.20 -7.08
N TYR A 307 -8.45 -5.87 -7.75
CA TYR A 307 -9.25 -5.27 -8.81
C TYR A 307 -10.02 -4.03 -8.33
N LEU A 308 -10.72 -4.14 -7.19
CA LEU A 308 -11.42 -3.00 -6.59
C LEU A 308 -10.46 -1.87 -6.18
N GLY A 309 -9.29 -2.21 -5.65
CA GLY A 309 -8.24 -1.24 -5.32
C GLY A 309 -7.77 -0.47 -6.55
N LEU A 310 -7.57 -1.15 -7.68
CA LEU A 310 -7.19 -0.51 -8.95
C LEU A 310 -8.31 0.39 -9.50
N CYS A 311 -9.58 -0.05 -9.45
CA CYS A 311 -10.70 0.80 -9.85
C CYS A 311 -10.78 2.08 -9.01
N ARG A 312 -10.65 1.96 -7.68
CA ARG A 312 -10.69 3.12 -6.77
C ARG A 312 -9.49 4.06 -6.99
N LEU A 313 -8.29 3.50 -7.18
CA LEU A 313 -7.08 4.26 -7.50
C LEU A 313 -7.27 5.12 -8.76
N LEU A 314 -7.76 4.52 -9.85
CA LEU A 314 -8.03 5.23 -11.09
C LEU A 314 -9.17 6.24 -10.93
N GLN A 315 -10.20 5.91 -10.15
CA GLN A 315 -11.31 6.81 -9.88
C GLN A 315 -10.85 8.06 -9.13
N ASP A 316 -10.02 7.90 -8.10
CA ASP A 316 -9.44 9.01 -7.34
C ASP A 316 -8.53 9.87 -8.24
N LEU A 317 -7.73 9.23 -9.11
CA LEU A 317 -6.88 9.90 -10.08
C LEU A 317 -7.71 10.78 -11.05
N LEU A 318 -8.75 10.19 -11.64
CA LEU A 318 -9.63 10.87 -12.60
C LEU A 318 -10.46 11.96 -11.96
N ARG A 319 -10.96 11.75 -10.74
CA ARG A 319 -11.79 12.72 -10.03
C ARG A 319 -11.00 13.96 -9.61
N ARG A 320 -9.76 13.78 -9.16
CA ARG A 320 -8.95 14.87 -8.58
C ARG A 320 -8.03 15.55 -9.58
N HIS A 321 -7.58 14.82 -10.59
CA HIS A 321 -6.51 15.28 -11.48
C HIS A 321 -6.89 15.20 -12.96
N ARG A 322 -8.19 15.24 -13.28
CA ARG A 322 -8.71 15.10 -14.66
C ARG A 322 -8.03 15.99 -15.69
N GLU A 323 -7.77 17.25 -15.33
CA GLU A 323 -7.14 18.23 -16.23
C GLU A 323 -5.69 17.84 -16.56
N ALA A 324 -4.93 17.37 -15.58
CA ALA A 324 -3.54 16.93 -15.81
C ALA A 324 -3.47 15.60 -16.56
N LEU A 325 -4.50 14.76 -16.46
CA LEU A 325 -4.60 13.50 -17.19
C LEU A 325 -4.94 13.65 -18.68
N LEU A 326 -5.36 14.85 -19.12
CA LEU A 326 -5.79 15.08 -20.51
C LEU A 326 -4.76 14.62 -21.53
N ASP A 327 -3.50 14.97 -21.31
CA ASP A 327 -2.40 14.64 -22.21
C ASP A 327 -1.98 13.16 -22.12
N MET A 328 -2.46 12.44 -21.08
CA MET A 328 -2.21 11.02 -20.86
C MET A 328 -3.45 10.16 -21.06
N MET A 329 -4.53 10.70 -21.64
CA MET A 329 -5.75 9.95 -21.89
C MET A 329 -5.52 8.63 -22.66
N PRO A 330 -4.65 8.58 -23.68
CA PRO A 330 -4.30 7.31 -24.33
C PRO A 330 -3.77 6.26 -23.35
N SER A 331 -2.89 6.66 -22.41
CA SER A 331 -2.32 5.75 -21.40
C SER A 331 -3.37 5.32 -20.38
N VAL A 332 -4.23 6.23 -19.93
CA VAL A 332 -5.35 5.91 -19.03
C VAL A 332 -6.27 4.87 -19.68
N LEU A 333 -6.62 5.06 -20.95
CA LEU A 333 -7.49 4.12 -21.68
C LEU A 333 -6.80 2.81 -22.02
N GLY A 334 -5.49 2.84 -22.29
CA GLY A 334 -4.66 1.65 -22.43
C GLY A 334 -4.63 0.79 -21.17
N VAL A 335 -4.85 1.41 -20.01
CA VAL A 335 -5.02 0.69 -18.74
C VAL A 335 -6.48 0.23 -18.54
N LEU A 336 -7.47 1.05 -18.85
CA LEU A 336 -8.88 0.73 -18.61
C LEU A 336 -9.42 -0.37 -19.52
N GLY A 337 -9.02 -0.40 -20.80
CA GLY A 337 -9.47 -1.41 -21.76
C GLY A 337 -9.21 -2.84 -21.26
N PRO A 338 -7.96 -3.17 -20.89
CA PRO A 338 -7.63 -4.46 -20.32
C PRO A 338 -8.48 -4.85 -19.09
N MET A 339 -8.95 -3.87 -18.28
CA MET A 339 -9.71 -4.14 -17.05
C MET A 339 -11.10 -4.71 -17.31
N LEU A 340 -11.57 -4.70 -18.56
CA LEU A 340 -12.80 -5.36 -18.98
C LEU A 340 -12.64 -6.89 -19.07
N HIS A 341 -11.45 -7.42 -19.40
CA HIS A 341 -11.31 -8.86 -19.63
C HIS A 341 -11.46 -9.74 -18.38
N PRO A 342 -11.07 -9.33 -17.16
CA PRO A 342 -11.37 -10.08 -15.94
C PRO A 342 -12.86 -10.27 -15.66
N LEU A 343 -13.74 -9.51 -16.34
CA LEU A 343 -15.20 -9.62 -16.21
C LEU A 343 -15.81 -10.62 -17.20
N ARG A 344 -14.99 -11.28 -18.02
CA ARG A 344 -15.44 -12.26 -19.00
C ARG A 344 -15.84 -13.56 -18.30
N SER A 345 -16.90 -14.19 -18.79
CA SER A 345 -17.29 -15.55 -18.44
C SER A 345 -17.26 -16.44 -19.69
N PRO A 346 -16.70 -17.66 -19.60
CA PRO A 346 -16.78 -18.62 -20.68
C PRO A 346 -18.24 -19.01 -20.90
N HIS A 347 -18.66 -19.12 -22.16
CA HIS A 347 -20.01 -19.62 -22.48
C HIS A 347 -20.17 -21.07 -22.01
N THR A 348 -21.42 -21.49 -21.78
CA THR A 348 -21.75 -22.88 -21.37
C THR A 348 -21.29 -23.91 -22.40
N THR A 349 -21.22 -23.52 -23.68
CA THR A 349 -20.78 -24.36 -24.81
C THR A 349 -19.26 -24.41 -24.98
N THR A 350 -18.51 -23.63 -24.22
CA THR A 350 -17.06 -23.52 -24.35
C THR A 350 -16.36 -24.77 -23.81
N SER A 351 -15.65 -25.46 -24.70
CA SER A 351 -14.87 -26.66 -24.37
C SER A 351 -13.75 -26.38 -23.36
N THR A 352 -13.31 -27.40 -22.63
CA THR A 352 -12.21 -27.30 -21.66
C THR A 352 -10.91 -26.79 -22.27
N ARG A 353 -10.59 -27.20 -23.51
CA ARG A 353 -9.43 -26.71 -24.27
C ARG A 353 -9.55 -25.22 -24.63
N GLN A 354 -10.74 -24.77 -25.03
CA GLN A 354 -10.95 -23.35 -25.28
C GLN A 354 -10.87 -22.52 -23.99
N ARG A 355 -11.28 -23.08 -22.84
CA ARG A 355 -11.11 -22.42 -21.53
C ARG A 355 -9.63 -22.28 -21.17
N SER A 356 -8.80 -23.29 -21.41
CA SER A 356 -7.36 -23.17 -21.21
C SER A 356 -6.75 -22.12 -22.12
N ASP A 357 -7.14 -22.08 -23.39
CA ASP A 357 -6.65 -21.10 -24.36
C ASP A 357 -7.09 -19.67 -23.98
N LEU A 358 -8.33 -19.49 -23.50
CA LEU A 358 -8.81 -18.22 -22.96
C LEU A 358 -7.95 -17.72 -21.80
N SER A 359 -7.58 -18.60 -20.87
CA SER A 359 -6.75 -18.21 -19.72
C SER A 359 -5.37 -17.67 -20.11
N LEU A 360 -4.88 -18.02 -21.31
CA LEU A 360 -3.60 -17.55 -21.85
C LEU A 360 -3.71 -16.23 -22.62
N THR A 361 -4.91 -15.88 -23.09
CA THR A 361 -5.13 -14.68 -23.91
C THR A 361 -5.52 -13.44 -23.10
N ILE A 362 -5.87 -13.59 -21.83
CA ILE A 362 -6.36 -12.46 -21.03
C ILE A 362 -5.17 -11.60 -20.53
N PRO A 363 -5.15 -10.28 -20.81
CA PRO A 363 -4.07 -9.36 -20.43
C PRO A 363 -3.99 -9.05 -18.92
N PHE A 364 -4.70 -9.80 -18.08
CA PHE A 364 -4.64 -9.73 -16.63
C PHE A 364 -4.42 -11.14 -16.06
N PRO A 365 -3.24 -11.73 -16.30
CA PRO A 365 -2.97 -13.13 -15.97
C PRO A 365 -3.15 -13.43 -14.48
N LEU A 366 -2.76 -12.48 -13.61
CA LEU A 366 -2.90 -12.58 -12.16
C LEU A 366 -4.37 -12.71 -11.73
N LEU A 367 -5.27 -11.99 -12.40
CA LEU A 367 -6.69 -12.00 -12.10
C LEU A 367 -7.42 -13.12 -12.87
N SER A 368 -6.89 -13.58 -13.99
CA SER A 368 -7.60 -14.54 -14.85
C SER A 368 -7.47 -15.98 -14.37
N ARG A 369 -6.33 -16.33 -13.76
CA ARG A 369 -6.07 -17.70 -13.29
C ARG A 369 -6.62 -17.99 -11.90
N SER A 370 -6.98 -16.97 -11.13
CA SER A 370 -7.55 -17.09 -9.78
C SER A 370 -9.05 -17.47 -9.80
N ASN A 371 -9.48 -18.27 -10.79
CA ASN A 371 -10.88 -18.67 -11.02
C ASN A 371 -11.88 -17.50 -11.14
N LEU A 372 -11.43 -16.31 -11.57
CA LEU A 372 -12.35 -15.17 -11.73
C LEU A 372 -13.25 -15.26 -12.96
N LEU A 373 -12.96 -16.22 -13.86
CA LEU A 373 -13.89 -16.58 -14.92
C LEU A 373 -15.10 -17.23 -14.27
N ILE A 374 -16.20 -16.48 -14.16
CA ILE A 374 -17.49 -16.96 -13.66
C ILE A 374 -17.86 -18.21 -14.47
N SER A 375 -17.65 -19.39 -13.88
CA SER A 375 -18.09 -20.63 -14.48
C SER A 375 -19.63 -20.62 -14.53
N SER A 376 -20.23 -21.33 -15.48
CA SER A 376 -21.68 -21.58 -15.44
C SER A 376 -22.11 -22.37 -14.19
N THR A 377 -21.15 -22.93 -13.46
CA THR A 377 -21.31 -23.60 -12.16
C THR A 377 -20.73 -22.78 -11.01
N ALA A 378 -20.47 -21.50 -11.21
CA ALA A 378 -19.92 -20.61 -10.19
C ALA A 378 -20.85 -20.58 -8.98
N SER A 379 -20.25 -20.48 -7.79
CA SER A 379 -21.03 -20.22 -6.58
C SER A 379 -21.70 -18.85 -6.69
N GLU A 380 -22.81 -18.66 -5.97
CA GLU A 380 -23.48 -17.34 -5.88
C GLU A 380 -22.50 -16.24 -5.44
N GLU A 381 -21.52 -16.59 -4.61
CA GLU A 381 -20.46 -15.70 -4.15
C GLU A 381 -19.52 -15.24 -5.28
N GLU A 382 -19.13 -16.14 -6.19
CA GLU A 382 -18.31 -15.78 -7.36
C GLU A 382 -19.07 -14.86 -8.33
N ILE A 383 -20.37 -15.12 -8.53
CA ILE A 383 -21.25 -14.23 -9.32
C ILE A 383 -21.32 -12.85 -8.66
N GLY A 384 -21.53 -12.80 -7.33
CA GLY A 384 -21.55 -11.56 -6.56
C GLY A 384 -20.25 -10.76 -6.63
N ARG A 385 -19.09 -11.43 -6.57
CA ARG A 385 -17.78 -10.76 -6.77
C ARG A 385 -17.65 -10.20 -8.18
N GLY A 386 -18.20 -10.88 -9.19
CA GLY A 386 -18.21 -10.43 -10.58
C GLY A 386 -19.03 -9.15 -10.79
N THR A 387 -20.24 -9.10 -10.21
CA THR A 387 -21.13 -7.94 -10.29
C THR A 387 -20.55 -6.73 -9.57
N GLU A 388 -19.95 -6.90 -8.38
CA GLU A 388 -19.32 -5.77 -7.67
C GLU A 388 -18.15 -5.17 -8.46
N ARG A 389 -17.33 -6.00 -9.13
CA ARG A 389 -16.25 -5.51 -10.00
C ARG A 389 -16.78 -4.75 -11.21
N ALA A 390 -17.81 -5.28 -11.85
CA ALA A 390 -18.49 -4.64 -12.96
C ALA A 390 -19.05 -3.27 -12.55
N GLN A 391 -19.72 -3.21 -11.40
CA GLN A 391 -20.25 -1.98 -10.84
C GLN A 391 -19.13 -0.96 -10.52
N ALA A 392 -18.01 -1.40 -9.94
CA ALA A 392 -16.88 -0.54 -9.66
C ALA A 392 -16.26 0.06 -10.94
N LEU A 393 -16.14 -0.74 -12.01
CA LEU A 393 -15.67 -0.26 -13.31
C LEU A 393 -16.69 0.66 -13.99
N SER A 394 -17.99 0.38 -13.84
CA SER A 394 -19.07 1.22 -14.34
C SER A 394 -19.01 2.63 -13.73
N ARG A 395 -18.89 2.72 -12.39
CA ARG A 395 -18.70 3.98 -11.67
C ARG A 395 -17.42 4.72 -12.07
N LEU A 396 -16.38 3.99 -12.46
CA LEU A 396 -15.15 4.57 -12.98
C LEU A 396 -15.37 5.24 -14.34
N PHE A 397 -16.09 4.59 -15.26
CA PHE A 397 -16.48 5.19 -16.54
C PHE A 397 -17.39 6.40 -16.36
N GLU A 398 -18.35 6.32 -15.45
CA GLU A 398 -19.18 7.48 -15.07
C GLU A 398 -18.33 8.63 -14.53
N ALA A 399 -17.36 8.35 -13.65
CA ALA A 399 -16.46 9.37 -13.10
C ALA A 399 -15.59 10.04 -14.17
N MET A 400 -15.19 9.30 -15.22
CA MET A 400 -14.49 9.87 -16.37
C MET A 400 -15.33 10.88 -17.14
N VAL A 401 -16.63 10.62 -17.26
CA VAL A 401 -17.55 11.44 -18.05
C VAL A 401 -18.07 12.62 -17.22
N SER A 402 -18.41 12.35 -15.95
CA SER A 402 -19.00 13.28 -15.00
C SER A 402 -18.22 14.60 -14.96
N ARG A 403 -18.87 15.68 -15.40
CA ARG A 403 -18.33 17.03 -15.37
C ARG A 403 -18.18 17.40 -13.89
N GLY A 404 -16.97 17.36 -13.36
CA GLY A 404 -16.68 17.43 -11.93
C GLY A 404 -17.58 18.41 -11.19
N THR A 405 -18.63 17.89 -10.54
CA THR A 405 -19.57 18.65 -9.70
C THR A 405 -18.96 18.98 -8.33
N ALA A 406 -17.74 18.50 -8.08
CA ALA A 406 -16.95 18.74 -6.89
C ALA A 406 -16.52 20.22 -6.82
N GLY A 407 -17.41 21.07 -6.32
CA GLY A 407 -17.09 22.48 -6.05
C GLY A 407 -18.18 23.49 -6.34
N LYS A 408 -19.45 23.11 -6.55
CA LYS A 408 -20.55 24.03 -6.22
C LYS A 408 -20.65 24.13 -4.70
N SER A 409 -19.68 24.80 -4.07
CA SER A 409 -19.94 25.45 -2.78
C SER A 409 -20.98 26.52 -3.09
N GLU A 410 -22.14 26.44 -2.46
CA GLU A 410 -23.25 27.40 -2.51
C GLU A 410 -22.89 28.74 -1.87
N ASP A 411 -21.67 29.25 -2.08
CA ASP A 411 -21.34 30.62 -1.71
C ASP A 411 -21.79 31.54 -2.84
N ILE A 412 -23.08 31.87 -2.73
CA ILE A 412 -23.81 32.92 -3.39
C ILE A 412 -23.05 34.24 -3.16
N SER A 413 -22.10 34.58 -4.03
CA SER A 413 -21.59 35.94 -4.19
C SER A 413 -20.79 36.08 -5.49
N SER A 414 -21.52 36.40 -6.55
CA SER A 414 -21.14 37.30 -7.64
C SER A 414 -19.65 37.70 -7.77
N SER A 415 -18.91 37.03 -8.65
CA SER A 415 -17.98 37.73 -9.54
C SER A 415 -17.61 36.87 -10.77
N HIS A 416 -17.63 37.51 -11.93
CA HIS A 416 -17.52 36.94 -13.27
C HIS A 416 -16.16 36.28 -13.57
N HIS A 417 -16.01 34.97 -13.38
CA HIS A 417 -14.93 34.19 -14.00
C HIS A 417 -15.44 33.23 -15.10
N PRO A 418 -15.51 33.67 -16.38
CA PRO A 418 -15.99 32.86 -17.50
C PRO A 418 -15.01 31.78 -18.02
N SER A 419 -13.89 31.51 -17.34
CA SER A 419 -12.83 30.63 -17.88
C SER A 419 -13.03 29.13 -17.63
N ARG A 420 -13.78 28.72 -16.60
CA ARG A 420 -13.83 27.30 -16.17
C ARG A 420 -14.75 26.41 -17.01
N SER A 421 -15.82 26.95 -17.60
CA SER A 421 -16.77 26.17 -18.42
C SER A 421 -16.17 25.67 -19.74
N LYS A 422 -15.31 26.47 -20.38
CA LYS A 422 -14.64 26.11 -21.64
C LYS A 422 -13.71 24.90 -21.51
N GLY A 423 -13.04 24.75 -20.37
CA GLY A 423 -12.14 23.62 -20.11
C GLY A 423 -12.85 22.27 -20.11
N LEU A 424 -14.06 22.19 -19.53
CA LEU A 424 -14.83 20.95 -19.43
C LEU A 424 -15.33 20.45 -20.80
N GLU A 425 -15.69 21.36 -21.71
CA GLU A 425 -16.09 20.98 -23.07
C GLU A 425 -14.90 20.51 -23.91
N ALA A 426 -13.75 21.19 -23.80
CA ALA A 426 -12.51 20.75 -24.45
C ALA A 426 -12.10 19.35 -23.99
N LEU A 427 -12.27 19.07 -22.70
CA LEU A 427 -12.01 17.78 -22.08
C LEU A 427 -12.97 16.68 -22.57
N GLY A 428 -14.26 16.97 -22.70
CA GLY A 428 -15.21 16.04 -23.32
C GLY A 428 -14.81 15.69 -24.76
N LYS A 429 -14.41 16.69 -25.56
CA LYS A 429 -13.95 16.49 -26.94
C LYS A 429 -12.65 15.70 -27.03
N ALA A 430 -11.67 15.98 -26.17
CA ALA A 430 -10.41 15.25 -26.12
C ALA A 430 -10.65 13.78 -25.73
N LEU A 431 -11.49 13.55 -24.71
CA LEU A 431 -11.84 12.21 -24.25
C LEU A 431 -12.61 11.41 -25.30
N GLY A 432 -13.58 12.03 -25.99
CA GLY A 432 -14.39 11.37 -27.02
C GLY A 432 -13.55 10.71 -28.12
N LYS A 433 -12.47 11.37 -28.57
CA LYS A 433 -11.56 10.83 -29.60
C LYS A 433 -10.92 9.50 -29.21
N HIS A 434 -10.78 9.22 -27.92
CA HIS A 434 -10.12 8.02 -27.44
C HIS A 434 -11.09 7.00 -26.82
N VAL A 435 -12.26 7.43 -26.33
CA VAL A 435 -13.29 6.53 -25.78
C VAL A 435 -13.76 5.47 -26.78
N VAL A 436 -13.69 5.79 -28.07
CA VAL A 436 -13.99 4.84 -29.16
C VAL A 436 -13.16 3.55 -29.07
N TYR A 437 -11.91 3.61 -28.57
CA TYR A 437 -11.06 2.43 -28.39
C TYR A 437 -11.54 1.55 -27.23
N LEU A 438 -11.99 2.17 -26.13
CA LEU A 438 -12.53 1.46 -24.98
C LEU A 438 -13.88 0.79 -25.31
N LEU A 439 -14.74 1.47 -26.06
CA LEU A 439 -15.98 0.88 -26.57
C LEU A 439 -15.71 -0.24 -27.58
N ALA A 440 -14.68 -0.09 -28.42
CA ALA A 440 -14.26 -1.16 -29.33
C ALA A 440 -13.82 -2.41 -28.56
N GLU A 441 -13.09 -2.25 -27.46
CA GLU A 441 -12.69 -3.37 -26.58
C GLU A 441 -13.91 -4.03 -25.93
N TYR A 442 -14.83 -3.23 -25.38
CA TYR A 442 -16.10 -3.75 -24.84
C TYR A 442 -16.88 -4.57 -25.88
N LEU A 443 -17.00 -4.06 -27.12
CA LEU A 443 -17.71 -4.74 -28.21
C LEU A 443 -16.98 -6.00 -28.66
N SER A 444 -15.65 -5.99 -28.70
CA SER A 444 -14.82 -7.16 -29.00
C SER A 444 -15.11 -8.28 -28.00
N ILE A 445 -15.09 -7.97 -26.71
CA ILE A 445 -15.41 -8.91 -25.64
C ILE A 445 -16.85 -9.40 -25.72
N ALA A 446 -17.81 -8.50 -25.96
CA ALA A 446 -19.22 -8.85 -26.06
C ALA A 446 -19.55 -9.71 -27.30
N ALA A 447 -18.78 -9.57 -28.38
CA ALA A 447 -18.94 -10.31 -29.63
C ALA A 447 -18.19 -11.65 -29.66
N ASP A 448 -17.36 -11.94 -28.66
CA ASP A 448 -16.54 -13.15 -28.64
C ASP A 448 -17.41 -14.41 -28.43
N ARG A 449 -17.18 -15.39 -29.31
CA ARG A 449 -17.94 -16.65 -29.40
C ARG A 449 -17.59 -17.63 -28.28
N ILE A 450 -16.49 -17.44 -27.59
CA ILE A 450 -15.93 -18.35 -26.60
C ILE A 450 -16.17 -17.83 -25.17
N ALA A 451 -16.03 -16.52 -24.96
CA ALA A 451 -16.33 -15.90 -23.67
C ALA A 451 -16.87 -14.48 -23.84
N GLY A 452 -17.94 -14.15 -23.15
CA GLY A 452 -18.55 -12.82 -23.17
C GLY A 452 -18.80 -12.28 -21.76
N PHE A 453 -19.60 -11.24 -21.63
CA PHE A 453 -20.11 -10.81 -20.32
C PHE A 453 -21.35 -11.62 -19.96
N ASP A 454 -21.39 -12.12 -18.72
CA ASP A 454 -22.61 -12.62 -18.11
C ASP A 454 -23.70 -11.53 -18.10
N LEU A 455 -24.97 -11.93 -18.07
CA LEU A 455 -26.10 -11.00 -18.10
C LEU A 455 -26.07 -10.02 -16.92
N THR A 456 -25.73 -10.50 -15.72
CA THR A 456 -25.68 -9.68 -14.49
C THR A 456 -24.54 -8.66 -14.55
N VAL A 457 -23.35 -9.12 -14.96
CA VAL A 457 -22.17 -8.27 -15.18
C VAL A 457 -22.46 -7.20 -16.24
N ARG A 458 -23.14 -7.56 -17.33
CA ARG A 458 -23.51 -6.62 -18.40
C ARG A 458 -24.47 -5.54 -17.91
N ALA A 459 -25.45 -5.91 -17.09
CA ALA A 459 -26.38 -4.96 -16.50
C ALA A 459 -25.65 -3.93 -15.60
N GLU A 460 -24.71 -4.39 -14.77
CA GLU A 460 -23.92 -3.49 -13.92
C GLU A 460 -22.97 -2.56 -14.70
N LEU A 461 -22.45 -3.02 -15.86
CA LEU A 461 -21.62 -2.19 -16.74
C LEU A 461 -22.43 -1.17 -17.56
N GLU A 462 -23.73 -1.39 -17.74
CA GLU A 462 -24.54 -0.67 -18.72
C GLU A 462 -24.53 0.85 -18.50
N SER A 463 -24.67 1.31 -17.26
CA SER A 463 -24.68 2.74 -16.93
C SER A 463 -23.36 3.45 -17.27
N GLY A 464 -22.23 2.79 -16.99
CA GLY A 464 -20.90 3.25 -17.35
C GLY A 464 -20.69 3.29 -18.86
N ILE A 465 -21.12 2.26 -19.58
CA ILE A 465 -21.05 2.21 -21.05
C ILE A 465 -21.91 3.31 -21.68
N PHE A 466 -23.12 3.55 -21.17
CA PHE A 466 -23.97 4.66 -21.62
C PHE A 466 -23.34 6.02 -21.36
N SER A 467 -22.65 6.18 -20.23
CA SER A 467 -21.88 7.39 -19.95
C SER A 467 -20.74 7.59 -20.96
N LEU A 468 -20.07 6.53 -21.40
CA LEU A 468 -19.08 6.62 -22.47
C LEU A 468 -19.73 7.00 -23.81
N MET A 469 -20.92 6.47 -24.11
CA MET A 469 -21.67 6.81 -25.32
C MET A 469 -22.09 8.29 -25.39
N ASP A 470 -22.25 8.98 -24.25
CA ASP A 470 -22.48 10.44 -24.21
C ASP A 470 -21.32 11.24 -24.85
N LEU A 471 -20.11 10.66 -24.92
CA LEU A 471 -18.91 11.30 -25.47
C LEU A 471 -18.68 11.01 -26.95
N VAL A 472 -19.42 10.06 -27.51
CA VAL A 472 -19.27 9.61 -28.89
C VAL A 472 -20.19 10.40 -29.80
N ASP A 473 -19.60 11.14 -30.74
CA ASP A 473 -20.36 11.81 -31.79
C ASP A 473 -20.81 10.84 -32.91
N GLU A 474 -21.65 11.32 -33.81
CA GLU A 474 -22.17 10.53 -34.94
C GLU A 474 -21.04 9.93 -35.79
N TYR A 475 -20.03 10.74 -36.10
CA TYR A 475 -18.89 10.34 -36.93
C TYR A 475 -18.04 9.23 -36.26
N GLN A 476 -17.75 9.37 -34.96
CA GLN A 476 -17.04 8.37 -34.19
C GLN A 476 -17.85 7.07 -34.08
N ARG A 477 -19.18 7.16 -33.97
CA ARG A 477 -20.06 5.98 -33.99
C ARG A 477 -20.01 5.26 -35.33
N GLU A 478 -20.08 5.97 -36.45
CA GLU A 478 -19.94 5.39 -37.79
C GLU A 478 -18.58 4.72 -37.97
N ARG A 479 -17.51 5.38 -37.52
CA ARG A 479 -16.16 4.81 -37.53
C ARG A 479 -16.06 3.56 -36.66
N LEU A 480 -16.69 3.57 -35.49
CA LEU A 480 -16.76 2.40 -34.61
C LEU A 480 -17.53 1.27 -35.31
N LEU A 481 -18.70 1.53 -35.88
CA LEU A 481 -19.46 0.55 -36.67
C LEU A 481 -18.61 -0.05 -37.80
N ALA A 482 -17.88 0.78 -38.54
CA ALA A 482 -17.02 0.32 -39.64
C ALA A 482 -15.88 -0.60 -39.18
N ALA A 483 -15.32 -0.35 -37.99
CA ALA A 483 -14.23 -1.13 -37.40
C ALA A 483 -14.66 -2.46 -36.79
N GLN A 484 -15.96 -2.67 -36.54
CA GLN A 484 -16.48 -3.85 -35.86
C GLN A 484 -16.78 -5.02 -36.80
N THR A 485 -16.70 -6.24 -36.25
CA THR A 485 -17.17 -7.46 -36.92
C THR A 485 -18.69 -7.40 -37.16
N PRO A 486 -19.27 -8.24 -38.06
CA PRO A 486 -20.73 -8.26 -38.27
C PRO A 486 -21.53 -8.45 -36.97
N VAL A 487 -21.04 -9.30 -36.06
CA VAL A 487 -21.65 -9.50 -34.73
C VAL A 487 -21.53 -8.24 -33.88
N GLY A 488 -20.33 -7.64 -33.81
CA GLY A 488 -20.10 -6.39 -33.08
C GLY A 488 -20.97 -5.23 -33.60
N LYS A 489 -21.21 -5.15 -34.91
CA LYS A 489 -22.13 -4.16 -35.52
C LYS A 489 -23.56 -4.31 -35.00
N VAL A 490 -24.07 -5.54 -34.89
CA VAL A 490 -25.41 -5.81 -34.35
C VAL A 490 -25.48 -5.43 -32.87
N ILE A 491 -24.46 -5.81 -32.08
CA ILE A 491 -24.38 -5.45 -30.66
C ILE A 491 -24.35 -3.93 -30.47
N LEU A 492 -23.54 -3.21 -31.26
CA LEU A 492 -23.44 -1.76 -31.18
C LEU A 492 -24.74 -1.06 -31.56
N LYS A 493 -25.45 -1.51 -32.60
CA LYS A 493 -26.77 -0.97 -32.96
C LYS A 493 -27.77 -1.13 -31.82
N ARG A 494 -27.87 -2.35 -31.25
CA ARG A 494 -28.74 -2.63 -30.10
C ARG A 494 -28.36 -1.80 -28.87
N LEU A 495 -27.07 -1.69 -28.58
CA LEU A 495 -26.56 -0.86 -27.49
C LEU A 495 -26.94 0.60 -27.67
N HIS A 496 -26.82 1.12 -28.90
CA HIS A 496 -27.20 2.49 -29.23
C HIS A 496 -28.70 2.73 -29.09
N GLU A 497 -29.54 1.79 -29.53
CA GLU A 497 -31.00 1.85 -29.35
C GLU A 497 -31.37 1.88 -27.86
N SER A 498 -30.78 1.01 -27.04
CA SER A 498 -30.98 1.03 -25.58
C SER A 498 -30.50 2.34 -24.96
N TYR A 499 -29.33 2.84 -25.36
CA TYR A 499 -28.80 4.13 -24.89
C TYR A 499 -29.75 5.29 -25.19
N LEU A 500 -30.31 5.34 -26.41
CA LEU A 500 -31.30 6.36 -26.76
C LEU A 500 -32.56 6.25 -25.88
N ARG A 501 -33.10 5.03 -25.74
CA ARG A 501 -34.32 4.75 -24.98
C ARG A 501 -34.17 5.02 -23.48
N ASP A 502 -33.06 4.58 -22.89
CA ASP A 502 -32.92 4.43 -21.44
C ASP A 502 -32.01 5.48 -20.80
N HIS A 503 -31.15 6.17 -21.55
CA HIS A 503 -30.20 7.13 -20.99
C HIS A 503 -30.34 8.53 -21.58
N LYS A 504 -30.27 8.68 -22.91
CA LYS A 504 -30.22 9.99 -23.56
C LYS A 504 -31.49 10.81 -23.39
N TYR A 505 -32.67 10.18 -23.50
CA TYR A 505 -33.96 10.87 -23.52
C TYR A 505 -34.73 10.84 -22.19
N LYS A 506 -34.26 10.11 -21.16
CA LYS A 506 -34.99 10.02 -19.88
C LYS A 506 -34.84 11.27 -18.98
N GLY A 507 -34.13 12.29 -19.42
CA GLY A 507 -33.70 13.40 -18.56
C GLY A 507 -32.66 12.86 -17.56
N LYS A 508 -31.54 13.57 -17.39
CA LYS A 508 -30.60 13.25 -16.31
C LYS A 508 -31.28 13.68 -15.01
N VAL A 509 -32.03 12.77 -14.37
CA VAL A 509 -32.65 12.99 -13.07
C VAL A 509 -31.57 13.20 -12.02
#